data_AF-A0A0Q4E664-F1
#
_entry.id   AF-A0A0Q4E664-F1
#
_cell.length_a   1.000
_cell.length_b   1.000
_cell.length_c   1.000
_cell.angle_alpha   90.00
_cell.angle_beta   90.00
_cell.angle_gamma   90.00
#
_symmetry.space_group_name_H-M   'P 1'
#
loop_
_entity.id
_entity.type
_entity.pdbx_description
1 polymer ?
#
loop_
_entity_poly.entity_id
_entity_poly.type
_entity_poly.pdbx_seq_one_letter_code
_entity_poly.pdbx_strand_id
1 'polypeptide(L)' 'MALLGAQATQDPEALYNRVCMAKLMQHVTQGFKAMPPRGLCMDCSTEDYQAINELMVSKPGR' A
#
# COMPACT_ATOMS: atom_id res chain seq x y z
N MET A 1 21.45 8.65 28.25
CA MET A 1 21.43 8.56 26.77
C MET A 1 20.78 7.25 26.39
N ALA A 2 19.48 7.31 26.09
CA ALA A 2 18.73 6.11 25.74
C ALA A 2 19.06 5.70 24.31
N LEU A 3 19.46 4.44 24.13
CA LEU A 3 19.45 3.74 22.85
C LEU A 3 17.98 3.60 22.38
N LEU A 4 17.39 4.69 21.91
CA LEU A 4 16.02 4.74 21.37
C LEU A 4 16.01 4.53 19.84
N GLY A 5 17.07 3.96 19.26
CA GLY A 5 17.26 3.87 17.80
C GLY A 5 16.73 2.60 17.13
N ALA A 6 16.32 1.56 17.86
CA ALA A 6 16.03 0.23 17.27
C ALA A 6 14.55 -0.14 17.17
N GLN A 7 13.63 0.76 17.54
CA GLN A 7 12.19 0.45 17.66
C GLN A 7 11.46 0.34 16.30
N ALA A 8 12.10 0.68 15.19
CA ALA A 8 11.44 0.72 13.88
C ALA A 8 11.02 -0.66 13.35
N THR A 9 11.44 -1.75 14.00
CA THR A 9 11.13 -3.15 13.62
C THR A 9 10.05 -3.81 14.50
N GLN A 10 9.53 -3.12 15.53
CA GLN A 10 8.69 -3.76 16.55
C GLN A 10 7.18 -3.51 16.45
N ASP A 11 6.70 -2.76 15.46
CA ASP A 11 5.27 -2.67 15.18
C ASP A 11 4.89 -3.69 14.09
N PRO A 12 4.39 -4.89 14.47
CA PRO A 12 4.06 -5.94 13.52
C PRO A 12 2.96 -5.47 12.55
N GLU A 13 2.07 -4.58 12.98
CA GLU A 13 1.00 -4.00 12.16
C GLU A 13 1.57 -3.09 11.05
N ALA A 14 2.52 -2.21 11.36
CA ALA A 14 3.15 -1.33 10.37
C ALA A 14 3.99 -2.13 9.36
N LEU A 15 4.67 -3.19 9.81
CA LEU A 15 5.40 -4.08 8.91
C LEU A 15 4.42 -4.86 8.01
N TYR A 16 3.34 -5.39 8.57
CA TYR A 16 2.29 -6.07 7.82
C TYR A 16 1.67 -5.15 6.77
N ASN A 17 1.35 -3.92 7.15
CA ASN A 17 0.79 -2.91 6.24
C ASN A 17 1.77 -2.59 5.10
N ARG A 18 3.06 -2.41 5.38
CA ARG A 18 4.08 -2.20 4.34
C ARG A 18 4.18 -3.37 3.36
N VAL A 19 4.19 -4.60 3.85
CA VAL A 19 4.25 -5.80 3.01
C VAL A 19 2.97 -5.95 2.18
N CYS A 20 1.81 -5.67 2.79
CA CYS A 20 0.52 -5.63 2.11
C CYS A 20 0.52 -4.58 0.98
N MET A 21 1.08 -3.39 1.22
CA MET A 21 1.11 -2.30 0.24
C MET A 21 1.92 -2.68 -0.99
N ALA A 22 3.08 -3.30 -0.79
CA ALA A 22 3.92 -3.78 -1.89
C ALA A 22 3.20 -4.83 -2.73
N LYS A 23 2.50 -5.78 -2.10
CA LYS A 23 1.74 -6.82 -2.82
C LYS A 23 0.56 -6.24 -3.58
N LEU A 24 -0.15 -5.29 -2.97
CA LEU A 24 -1.31 -4.67 -3.56
C LEU A 24 -0.93 -3.82 -4.79
N MET A 25 0.21 -3.13 -4.75
CA MET A 25 0.76 -2.43 -5.92
C MET A 25 1.00 -3.35 -7.13
N GLN A 26 1.51 -4.57 -6.90
CA GLN A 26 1.65 -5.56 -7.98
C GLN A 26 0.29 -5.95 -8.57
N HIS A 27 -0.71 -6.16 -7.73
CA HIS A 27 -2.06 -6.52 -8.18
C HIS A 27 -2.74 -5.37 -8.94
N VAL A 28 -2.55 -4.12 -8.51
CA VAL A 28 -3.09 -2.94 -9.21
C VAL A 28 -2.44 -2.77 -10.58
N THR A 29 -1.14 -3.02 -10.71
CA THR A 29 -0.43 -2.86 -11.99
C THR A 29 -0.67 -4.02 -12.96
N GLN A 30 -0.69 -5.26 -12.47
CA GLN A 30 -0.76 -6.48 -13.29
C GLN A 30 -2.18 -7.04 -13.45
N GLY A 31 -3.12 -6.56 -12.63
CA GLY A 31 -4.44 -7.18 -12.46
C GLY A 31 -4.37 -8.37 -11.50
N PHE A 32 -5.49 -8.68 -10.85
CA PHE A 32 -5.58 -9.80 -9.92
C PHE A 32 -7.00 -10.37 -9.87
N LYS A 33 -7.16 -11.66 -10.18
CA LYS A 33 -8.45 -12.33 -10.30
C LYS A 33 -9.38 -11.55 -11.26
N ALA A 34 -10.54 -11.10 -10.77
CA ALA A 34 -11.51 -10.33 -11.55
C ALA A 34 -11.17 -8.83 -11.63
N MET A 35 -10.11 -8.36 -10.95
CA MET A 35 -9.70 -6.96 -10.99
C MET A 35 -8.87 -6.70 -12.26
N PRO A 36 -9.30 -5.78 -13.13
CA PRO A 36 -8.55 -5.45 -14.34
C PRO A 36 -7.22 -4.76 -13.97
N PRO A 37 -6.16 -4.95 -14.78
CA PRO A 37 -4.93 -4.21 -14.60
C PRO A 37 -5.19 -2.71 -14.66
N ARG A 38 -4.42 -1.97 -13.87
CA ARG A 38 -4.45 -0.51 -13.77
C ARG A 38 -5.79 0.08 -13.32
N GLY A 39 -6.70 -0.74 -12.78
CA GLY A 39 -7.99 -0.29 -12.27
C GLY A 39 -8.81 0.51 -13.29
N LEU A 40 -8.68 0.17 -14.58
CA LEU A 40 -9.31 0.88 -15.72
C LEU A 40 -8.83 2.32 -15.97
N CYS A 41 -7.93 2.87 -15.15
CA CYS A 41 -7.31 4.17 -15.41
C CYS A 41 -5.97 3.94 -16.11
N MET A 42 -5.90 4.09 -17.43
CA MET A 42 -4.62 3.89 -18.16
C MET A 42 -3.70 5.12 -18.09
N ASP A 43 -4.27 6.30 -17.80
CA ASP A 43 -3.56 7.57 -17.76
C ASP A 43 -2.98 7.91 -16.38
N CYS A 44 -3.37 7.18 -15.33
CA CYS A 44 -2.89 7.39 -13.97
C CYS A 44 -1.39 7.09 -13.86
N SER A 45 -0.62 7.88 -13.12
CA SER A 45 0.79 7.62 -12.84
C SER A 45 0.98 6.53 -11.77
N THR A 46 2.22 6.09 -11.55
CA THR A 46 2.52 5.16 -10.44
C THR A 46 2.21 5.80 -9.09
N GLU A 47 2.50 7.09 -8.91
CA GLU A 47 2.12 7.85 -7.71
C GLU A 47 0.60 7.85 -7.47
N ASP A 48 -0.22 7.98 -8.53
CA ASP A 48 -1.68 7.98 -8.39
C ASP A 48 -2.20 6.65 -7.83
N TYR A 49 -1.65 5.52 -8.30
CA TYR A 49 -1.99 4.21 -7.73
C TYR A 49 -1.55 4.07 -6.28
N GLN A 50 -0.42 4.69 -5.91
CA GLN A 50 0.10 4.72 -4.55
C GLN A 50 -0.87 5.45 -3.62
N ALA A 51 -1.30 6.65 -4.02
CA ALA A 51 -2.24 7.46 -3.26
C ALA A 51 -3.61 6.79 -3.09
N ILE A 52 -4.14 6.17 -4.16
CA ILE A 52 -5.39 5.41 -4.08
C ILE A 52 -5.23 4.22 -3.14
N ASN A 53 -4.10 3.51 -3.22
CA ASN A 53 -3.86 2.34 -2.40
C ASN A 53 -3.77 2.71 -0.91
N GLU A 54 -3.06 3.80 -0.59
CA GLU A 54 -3.02 4.36 0.75
C GLU A 54 -4.42 4.77 1.25
N LEU A 55 -5.21 5.43 0.39
CA LEU A 55 -6.60 5.78 0.68
C LEU A 55 -7.48 4.56 0.97
N MET A 56 -7.31 3.44 0.26
CA MET A 56 -8.12 2.24 0.47
C MET A 56 -7.77 1.52 1.78
N VAL A 57 -6.54 1.69 2.24
CA VAL A 57 -6.02 1.05 3.46
C VAL A 57 -6.27 1.93 4.67
N SER A 58 -6.19 3.24 4.51
CA SER A 58 -6.71 4.20 5.48
C SER A 58 -8.23 4.19 5.39
N LYS A 59 -8.95 3.55 6.31
CA LYS A 59 -10.43 3.61 6.36
C LYS A 59 -10.95 5.03 6.04
N PRO A 60 -11.65 5.25 4.91
CA PRO A 60 -12.34 6.51 4.70
C PRO A 60 -13.62 6.47 5.54
N GLY A 61 -13.73 7.36 6.54
CA GLY A 61 -14.92 7.48 7.40
C GLY A 61 -14.69 7.43 8.91
N ARG A 62 -13.58 7.94 9.43
CA ARG A 62 -13.63 8.65 10.71
C ARG A 62 -13.91 10.12 10.44
#